data_AF-A0A957JH43-F1
#
_entry.id   AF-A0A957JH43-F1
#
_cell.length_a   1.000
_cell.length_b   1.000
_cell.length_c   1.000
_cell.angle_alpha   90.00
_cell.angle_beta   90.00
_cell.angle_gamma   90.00
#
_symmetry.space_group_name_H-M   'P 1'
#
loop_
_entity.id
_entity.type
_entity.pdbx_description
1 polymer ?
#
loop_
_entity_poly.entity_id
_entity_poly.type
_entity_poly.pdbx_seq_one_letter_code
_entity_poly.pdbx_strand_id
1 'polypeptide(L)' 'MIIPIRLKLSNAYLIAGDRPVLVDTGSPGETNKIAQALAQAGVALPDLALIVHTHGHGDHAGSTREL' A
#
# COMPACT_ATOMS: atom_id res chain seq x y z
N MET A 1 -1.63 -3.64 13.87
CA MET A 1 -2.47 -4.66 13.18
C MET A 1 -1.97 -4.80 11.76
N ILE A 2 -1.98 -6.00 11.16
CA ILE A 2 -1.60 -6.19 9.74
C ILE A 2 -2.87 -6.41 8.92
N ILE A 3 -3.08 -5.59 7.89
CA ILE A 3 -4.28 -5.62 7.05
C ILE A 3 -3.85 -5.92 5.61
N PRO A 4 -4.26 -7.06 5.03
CA PRO A 4 -3.93 -7.41 3.65
C PRO A 4 -4.79 -6.62 2.65
N ILE A 5 -4.17 -6.14 1.58
CA ILE A 5 -4.80 -5.44 0.46
C ILE A 5 -4.58 -6.29 -0.79
N ARG A 6 -5.63 -6.98 -1.25
CA ARG A 6 -5.56 -7.81 -2.47
C ARG A 6 -5.51 -6.91 -3.71
N LEU A 7 -4.46 -7.02 -4.51
CA LEU A 7 -4.29 -6.27 -5.77
C LEU A 7 -4.41 -7.23 -6.96
N LYS A 8 -4.11 -6.77 -8.19
CA LYS A 8 -4.34 -7.56 -9.41
C LYS A 8 -3.43 -8.79 -9.52
N LEU A 9 -2.13 -8.62 -9.28
CA LEU A 9 -1.11 -9.66 -9.44
C LEU A 9 -0.38 -10.00 -8.14
N SER A 10 -0.47 -9.12 -7.15
CA SER A 10 0.24 -9.22 -5.87
C SER A 10 -0.68 -8.83 -4.70
N ASN A 11 -0.12 -8.78 -3.50
CA ASN A 11 -0.77 -8.17 -2.35
C ASN A 11 0.08 -7.00 -1.87
N ALA A 12 -0.59 -5.97 -1.36
CA ALA A 12 0.02 -5.01 -0.45
C ALA A 12 -0.46 -5.28 0.98
N TYR A 13 0.22 -4.69 1.97
CA TYR A 13 -0.15 -4.83 3.37
C TYR A 13 -0.03 -3.49 4.08
N LEU A 14 -1.05 -3.12 4.84
CA LEU A 14 -0.95 -2.03 5.81
C LEU A 14 -0.54 -2.61 7.17
N ILE A 15 0.59 -2.13 7.69
CA ILE A 15 0.96 -2.29 9.10
C ILE A 15 0.41 -1.06 9.82
N ALA A 16 -0.77 -1.22 10.44
CA ALA A 16 -1.45 -0.16 11.18
C ALA A 16 -0.89 -0.01 12.61
N GLY A 17 -0.78 1.24 13.06
CA GLY A 17 -0.31 1.69 14.36
C GLY A 17 -0.06 3.20 14.33
N ASP A 18 0.61 3.76 15.33
CA ASP A 18 0.87 5.20 15.43
C ASP A 18 1.69 5.77 14.26
N ARG A 19 2.49 4.91 13.61
CA ARG A 19 3.24 5.22 12.39
C ARG A 19 2.92 4.19 11.31
N PRO A 20 1.84 4.39 10.54
CA PRO A 20 1.39 3.44 9.53
C PRO A 20 2.46 3.19 8.45
N VAL A 21 2.64 1.93 8.06
CA VAL A 21 3.57 1.52 7.00
C VAL A 21 2.81 0.73 5.94
N LEU A 22 3.03 1.08 4.68
CA LEU A 22 2.54 0.31 3.54
C LEU A 22 3.67 -0.60 3.03
N VAL A 23 3.38 -1.89 2.87
CA VAL A 23 4.27 -2.87 2.24
C VAL A 23 3.73 -3.18 0.85
N ASP A 24 4.55 -2.93 -0.18
CA ASP A 24 4.22 -3.00 -1.60
C ASP A 24 3.07 -2.07 -2.07
N THR A 25 3.00 -1.86 -3.37
CA THR A 25 2.11 -0.89 -4.05
C THR A 25 1.45 -1.48 -5.30
N GLY A 26 1.59 -2.78 -5.55
CA GLY A 26 0.97 -3.43 -6.70
C GLY A 26 1.54 -3.02 -8.05
N SER A 27 0.72 -3.20 -9.08
CA SER A 27 0.95 -2.76 -10.46
C SER A 27 0.66 -1.27 -10.63
N PRO A 28 1.12 -0.60 -11.70
CA PRO A 28 0.75 0.79 -12.00
C PRO A 28 -0.78 0.98 -12.10
N GLY A 29 -1.29 2.12 -11.63
CA GLY A 29 -2.72 2.45 -11.65
C GLY A 29 -3.56 1.77 -10.55
N GLU A 30 -2.96 1.16 -9.54
CA GLU A 30 -3.68 0.52 -8.42
C GLU A 30 -3.84 1.43 -7.18
N THR A 31 -3.32 2.66 -7.24
CA THR A 31 -3.36 3.70 -6.19
C THR A 31 -4.73 3.86 -5.53
N ASN A 32 -5.81 3.93 -6.31
CA ASN A 32 -7.16 4.11 -5.79
C ASN A 32 -7.59 2.97 -4.85
N LYS A 33 -7.21 1.73 -5.17
CA LYS A 33 -7.55 0.56 -4.37
C LYS A 33 -6.78 0.55 -3.05
N ILE A 34 -5.52 0.98 -3.10
CA ILE A 34 -4.67 1.14 -1.91
C ILE A 34 -5.25 2.24 -1.01
N ALA A 35 -5.50 3.44 -1.57
CA ALA A 35 -6.06 4.56 -0.82
C ALA A 35 -7.40 4.22 -0.16
N GLN A 36 -8.28 3.49 -0.86
CA GLN A 36 -9.54 3.02 -0.29
C GLN A 36 -9.33 2.07 0.89
N ALA A 37 -8.39 1.13 0.78
CA ALA A 37 -8.09 0.20 1.87
C ALA A 37 -7.47 0.88 3.10
N LEU A 38 -6.58 1.88 2.88
CA LEU A 38 -6.06 2.72 3.96
C LEU A 38 -7.18 3.47 4.67
N ALA A 39 -8.08 4.12 3.92
CA ALA A 39 -9.19 4.88 4.47
C ALA A 39 -10.16 3.99 5.27
N GLN A 40 -10.44 2.76 4.80
CA GLN A 40 -11.24 1.78 5.55
C GLN A 40 -10.58 1.35 6.86
N ALA A 41 -9.26 1.40 6.94
CA ALA A 41 -8.49 1.16 8.15
C ALA A 41 -8.31 2.42 9.03
N GLY A 42 -8.90 3.55 8.65
CA GLY A 42 -8.78 4.83 9.37
C GLY A 42 -7.43 5.52 9.18
N VAL A 43 -6.68 5.19 8.13
CA VAL A 43 -5.37 5.80 7.81
C VAL A 43 -5.53 6.67 6.56
N ALA A 44 -5.19 7.96 6.64
CA ALA A 44 -5.10 8.79 5.45
C ALA A 44 -3.76 8.53 4.74
N LEU A 45 -3.74 8.66 3.41
CA LEU A 45 -2.52 8.46 2.63
C LEU A 45 -1.34 9.34 3.11
N PRO A 46 -1.53 10.64 3.44
CA PRO A 46 -0.45 11.49 3.97
C PRO A 46 0.07 11.07 5.36
N ASP A 47 -0.66 10.23 6.08
CA ASP A 47 -0.26 9.73 7.41
C ASP A 47 0.66 8.50 7.32
N LEU A 48 0.85 7.92 6.12
CA LEU A 48 1.84 6.87 5.94
C LEU A 48 3.23 7.38 6.29
N ALA A 49 3.87 6.72 7.25
CA ALA A 49 5.22 7.04 7.66
C ALA A 49 6.28 6.45 6.71
N LEU A 50 5.94 5.38 5.99
CA LEU A 50 6.86 4.65 5.11
C LEU A 50 6.11 3.79 4.09
N ILE A 51 6.71 3.67 2.90
CA ILE A 51 6.42 2.60 1.93
C ILE A 51 7.65 1.70 1.85
N VAL A 52 7.46 0.39 2.01
CA VAL A 52 8.52 -0.63 1.93
C VAL A 52 8.19 -1.59 0.80
N HIS A 53 9.16 -1.88 -0.05
CA HIS A 53 9.00 -2.89 -1.10
C HIS A 53 9.65 -4.20 -0.69
N THR A 54 8.97 -5.31 -0.97
CA THR A 54 9.57 -6.65 -0.84
C THR A 54 10.67 -6.85 -1.89
N HIS A 55 10.43 -6.40 -3.13
CA HIS A 55 11.38 -6.38 -4.24
C HIS A 55 10.91 -5.41 -5.35
N GLY A 56 11.75 -5.21 -6.37
CA GLY A 56 11.58 -4.14 -7.37
C GLY A 56 10.79 -4.49 -8.64
N HIS A 57 9.98 -5.55 -8.66
CA HIS A 57 9.16 -5.84 -9.84
C HIS A 57 7.95 -4.90 -9.95
N GLY A 58 7.52 -4.66 -11.19
CA GLY A 58 6.46 -3.70 -11.48
C GLY A 58 5.10 -4.06 -10.92
N ASP A 59 4.85 -5.32 -10.59
CA ASP A 59 3.64 -5.79 -9.91
C ASP A 59 3.69 -5.63 -8.38
N HIS A 60 4.80 -5.16 -7.82
CA HIS A 60 4.97 -4.84 -6.40
C HIS A 60 5.30 -3.36 -6.15
N ALA A 61 6.09 -2.73 -7.01
CA ALA A 61 6.52 -1.34 -6.87
C ALA A 61 5.86 -0.38 -7.89
N GLY A 62 4.85 -0.85 -8.63
CA GLY A 62 4.31 -0.18 -9.81
C GLY A 62 3.54 1.12 -9.53
N SER A 63 2.76 1.20 -8.44
CA SER A 63 2.03 2.43 -8.08
C SER A 63 2.82 3.36 -7.16
N THR A 64 4.07 3.04 -6.80
CA THR A 64 4.86 3.82 -5.82
C THR A 64 4.95 5.31 -6.15
N ARG A 65 5.10 5.67 -7.43
CA ARG A 65 5.21 7.08 -7.86
C ARG A 65 3.90 7.85 -7.74
N GLU A 66 2.77 7.16 -7.75
CA GLU A 66 1.42 7.74 -7.72
C GLU A 66 0.90 7.94 -6.29
N LEU A 67 1.53 7.28 -5.30
CA LEU A 67 1.23 7.34 -3.86
C LEU A 67 2.05 8.42 -3.16
#